data_AF-A0AAJ2EVB9-F1
#
_entry.id   AF-A0AAJ2EVB9-F1
#
_cell.length_a   1.000
_cell.length_b   1.000
_cell.length_c   1.000
_cell.angle_alpha   90.00
_cell.angle_beta   90.00
_cell.angle_gamma   90.00
#
_symmetry.space_group_name_H-M   'P 1'
#
loop_
_entity.id
_entity.type
_entity.pdbx_description
1 polymer ?
#
loop_
_entity_poly.entity_id
_entity_poly.type
_entity_poly.pdbx_seq_one_letter_code
_entity_poly.pdbx_strand_id
1 'polypeptide(L)'
;MFASRSGLDTAQSSFYVGMCIVAGFCAQWPLGWLSDRFDRCKLIRGNAVLLCIAAVPLWGLVTLPYPWLLTAGFVSGMLLFTLYPLATAFANDHVEPERRVELSAMLLTTYGVGACIGPLLAGVAMEHFGPGMFYVLASAYALILVFFVQPRFVSGEHRLDEAPLHHVAMPDTVSPMAAALDPRIDEVPQGLVVEAPASIGPGSDKPS
;
A
#
# COMPACT_ATOMS: atom_id res chain seq x y z
N MET A 1 -25.21 -6.96 -4.13
CA MET A 1 -26.12 -7.90 -3.44
C MET A 1 -26.69 -7.31 -2.16
N PHE A 2 -25.89 -6.68 -1.29
CA PHE A 2 -26.39 -6.05 -0.06
C PHE A 2 -27.47 -5.01 -0.36
N ALA A 3 -27.10 -3.95 -1.11
CA ALA A 3 -27.98 -2.82 -1.38
C ALA A 3 -29.34 -3.24 -1.98
N SER A 4 -29.30 -4.11 -3.00
CA SER A 4 -30.51 -4.63 -3.65
C SER A 4 -31.38 -5.51 -2.75
N ARG A 5 -30.79 -6.23 -1.78
CA ARG A 5 -31.53 -7.09 -0.84
C ARG A 5 -31.98 -6.35 0.43
N SER A 6 -31.48 -5.15 0.68
CA SER A 6 -31.86 -4.31 1.81
C SER A 6 -33.15 -3.51 1.58
N GLY A 7 -33.93 -3.84 0.53
CA GLY A 7 -35.19 -3.16 0.20
C GLY A 7 -35.03 -1.81 -0.50
N LEU A 8 -33.83 -1.49 -1.00
CA LEU A 8 -33.58 -0.29 -1.79
C LEU A 8 -34.03 -0.48 -3.23
N ASP A 9 -34.56 0.58 -3.83
CA ASP A 9 -34.80 0.60 -5.27
C ASP A 9 -33.48 0.50 -6.08
N THR A 10 -33.57 0.17 -7.36
CA THR A 10 -32.43 0.00 -8.27
C THR A 10 -31.55 1.26 -8.34
N ALA A 11 -32.17 2.45 -8.39
CA ALA A 11 -31.43 3.71 -8.43
C ALA A 11 -30.67 3.96 -7.11
N GLN A 12 -31.33 3.72 -5.98
CA GLN A 12 -30.73 3.84 -4.64
C GLN A 12 -29.60 2.84 -4.42
N SER A 13 -29.77 1.61 -4.89
CA SER A 13 -28.75 0.56 -4.80
C SER A 13 -27.50 0.92 -5.59
N SER A 14 -27.68 1.41 -6.82
CA SER A 14 -26.57 1.86 -7.68
C SER A 14 -25.84 3.05 -7.06
N PHE A 15 -26.60 4.02 -6.54
CA PHE A 15 -26.03 5.18 -5.86
C PHE A 15 -25.27 4.81 -4.60
N TYR A 16 -25.80 3.88 -3.79
CA TYR A 16 -25.13 3.35 -2.59
C TYR A 16 -23.77 2.73 -2.92
N VAL A 17 -23.72 1.86 -3.93
CA VAL A 17 -22.46 1.22 -4.34
C VAL A 17 -21.48 2.24 -4.91
N GLY A 18 -21.96 3.16 -5.75
CA GLY A 18 -21.14 4.25 -6.28
C GLY A 18 -20.53 5.11 -5.18
N MET A 19 -21.34 5.49 -4.18
CA MET A 19 -20.87 6.23 -3.00
C MET A 19 -19.81 5.47 -2.20
N CYS A 20 -19.97 4.16 -2.00
CA CYS A 20 -18.97 3.34 -1.32
C CYS A 20 -17.62 3.33 -2.07
N ILE A 21 -17.64 3.30 -3.40
CA ILE A 21 -16.44 3.36 -4.24
C ILE A 21 -15.78 4.74 -4.14
N VAL A 22 -16.55 5.82 -4.26
CA VAL A 22 -16.05 7.20 -4.10
C VAL A 22 -15.43 7.40 -2.71
N ALA A 23 -16.04 6.84 -1.67
CA ALA A 23 -15.47 6.82 -0.32
C ALA A 23 -14.05 6.25 -0.32
N GLY A 24 -13.82 5.12 -1.00
CA GLY A 24 -12.50 4.52 -1.12
C GLY A 24 -11.46 5.46 -1.74
N PHE A 25 -11.84 6.19 -2.80
CA PHE A 25 -10.98 7.20 -3.40
C PHE A 25 -10.70 8.38 -2.45
N CYS A 26 -11.73 8.90 -1.77
CA CYS A 26 -11.58 9.96 -0.78
C CYS A 26 -10.65 9.56 0.37
N ALA A 27 -10.61 8.27 0.71
CA ALA A 27 -9.75 7.76 1.77
C ALA A 27 -8.26 7.69 1.39
N GLN A 28 -7.89 7.79 0.11
CA GLN A 28 -6.49 7.66 -0.32
C GLN A 28 -5.58 8.78 0.22
N TRP A 29 -6.03 10.04 0.15
CA TRP A 29 -5.26 11.19 0.65
C TRP A 29 -5.03 11.16 2.17
N PRO A 30 -6.08 11.00 3.02
CA PRO A 30 -5.86 10.90 4.46
C PRO A 30 -5.07 9.65 4.83
N LEU A 31 -5.23 8.53 4.11
CA LEU A 31 -4.47 7.31 4.37
C LEU A 31 -2.98 7.51 4.15
N GLY A 32 -2.58 8.14 3.05
CA GLY A 32 -1.17 8.43 2.78
C GLY A 32 -0.54 9.26 3.89
N TRP A 33 -1.17 10.40 4.20
CA TRP A 33 -0.69 11.28 5.27
C TRP A 33 -0.62 10.59 6.64
N LEU A 34 -1.63 9.76 6.96
CA LEU A 34 -1.70 9.08 8.25
C LEU A 34 -0.68 7.94 8.32
N SER A 35 -0.52 7.20 7.23
CA SER A 35 0.44 6.11 7.07
C SER A 35 1.88 6.56 7.28
N ASP A 36 2.22 7.78 6.87
CA ASP A 36 3.59 8.30 7.01
C ASP A 36 3.90 8.77 8.44
N ARG A 37 2.88 9.05 9.27
CA ARG A 37 3.04 9.65 10.61
C ARG A 37 2.87 8.68 11.76
N PHE A 38 2.22 7.54 11.56
CA PHE A 38 1.87 6.60 12.62
C PHE A 38 2.38 5.21 12.34
N ASP A 39 2.70 4.45 13.39
CA ASP A 39 3.09 3.04 13.25
C ASP A 39 1.99 2.26 12.50
N ARG A 40 2.37 1.61 11.39
CA ARG A 40 1.42 0.88 10.52
C ARG A 40 0.60 -0.16 11.26
N CYS A 41 1.20 -0.86 12.23
CA CYS A 41 0.48 -1.84 13.06
C CYS A 41 -0.64 -1.17 13.89
N LYS A 42 -0.40 0.01 14.46
CA LYS A 42 -1.44 0.77 15.18
C LYS A 42 -2.52 1.27 14.23
N LEU A 43 -2.15 1.71 13.03
CA LEU A 43 -3.10 2.16 12.01
C LEU A 43 -4.01 1.05 11.52
N ILE A 44 -3.47 -0.12 11.19
CA ILE A 44 -4.27 -1.28 10.75
C ILE A 44 -5.29 -1.65 11.83
N ARG A 45 -4.85 -1.75 13.09
CA ARG A 45 -5.74 -2.07 14.21
C ARG A 45 -6.78 -0.98 14.44
N GLY A 46 -6.38 0.28 14.45
CA GLY A 46 -7.29 1.42 14.61
C GLY A 46 -8.36 1.45 13.52
N ASN A 47 -7.94 1.28 12.27
CA ASN A 47 -8.83 1.20 11.12
C ASN A 47 -9.80 0.01 11.22
N ALA A 48 -9.31 -1.16 11.63
CA ALA A 48 -10.13 -2.35 11.83
C ALA A 48 -11.15 -2.18 12.98
N VAL A 49 -10.77 -1.57 14.10
CA VAL A 49 -11.70 -1.24 15.19
C VAL A 49 -12.77 -0.25 14.72
N LEU A 50 -12.37 0.81 14.02
CA LEU A 50 -13.31 1.78 13.45
C LEU A 50 -14.26 1.12 12.47
N LEU A 51 -13.77 0.17 11.65
CA LEU A 51 -14.60 -0.59 10.72
C LEU A 51 -15.64 -1.43 11.47
N CYS A 52 -15.25 -2.16 12.52
CA CYS A 52 -16.19 -2.91 13.35
C CYS A 52 -17.31 -1.99 13.86
N ILE A 53 -16.96 -0.83 14.42
CA ILE A 53 -17.93 0.11 15.00
C ILE A 53 -18.84 0.69 13.90
N ALA A 54 -18.26 1.14 12.78
CA ALA A 54 -19.01 1.73 11.66
C ALA A 54 -19.96 0.73 10.98
N ALA A 55 -19.62 -0.56 11.03
CA ALA A 55 -20.41 -1.62 10.43
C ALA A 55 -21.62 -2.05 11.29
N VAL A 56 -21.61 -1.84 12.62
CA VAL A 56 -22.69 -2.28 13.54
C VAL A 56 -24.09 -1.83 13.09
N PRO A 57 -24.33 -0.55 12.73
CA PRO A 57 -25.66 -0.12 12.28
C PRO A 57 -26.13 -0.84 11.00
N LEU A 58 -25.19 -1.37 10.20
CA LEU A 58 -25.46 -2.04 8.92
C LEU A 58 -25.67 -3.56 9.08
N TRP A 59 -25.59 -4.11 10.29
CA TRP A 59 -25.83 -5.53 10.56
C TRP A 59 -27.30 -5.95 10.36
N GLY A 60 -28.21 -4.99 10.16
CA GLY A 60 -29.63 -5.26 9.99
C GLY A 60 -30.39 -5.45 11.30
N LEU A 61 -29.77 -5.13 12.45
CA LEU A 61 -30.42 -5.14 13.77
C LEU A 61 -31.42 -3.99 13.94
N VAL A 62 -31.23 -2.91 13.17
CA VAL A 62 -32.08 -1.72 13.18
C VAL A 62 -32.40 -1.30 11.75
N THR A 63 -33.62 -0.81 11.52
CA THR A 63 -34.02 -0.23 10.24
C THR A 63 -33.52 1.21 10.17
N LEU A 64 -32.57 1.46 9.27
CA LEU A 64 -31.97 2.77 9.08
C LEU A 64 -32.68 3.55 7.97
N PRO A 65 -32.94 4.86 8.16
CA PRO A 65 -33.37 5.70 7.06
C PRO A 65 -32.26 5.80 6.01
N TYR A 66 -32.65 5.94 4.74
CA TYR A 66 -31.74 5.90 3.60
C TYR A 66 -30.50 6.82 3.70
N PRO A 67 -30.60 8.10 4.17
CA PRO A 67 -29.43 8.95 4.33
C PRO A 67 -28.41 8.40 5.34
N TRP A 68 -28.88 7.81 6.43
CA TRP A 68 -27.99 7.23 7.44
C TRP A 68 -27.33 5.94 6.95
N LEU A 69 -28.08 5.15 6.17
CA LEU A 69 -27.53 3.99 5.47
C LEU A 69 -26.39 4.41 4.53
N LEU A 70 -26.59 5.48 3.74
CA LEU A 70 -25.56 6.02 2.85
C LEU A 70 -24.32 6.49 3.63
N THR A 71 -24.50 7.23 4.72
CA THR A 71 -23.37 7.70 5.54
C THR A 71 -22.59 6.54 6.14
N ALA A 72 -23.27 5.56 6.75
CA ALA A 72 -22.62 4.38 7.31
C ALA A 72 -21.93 3.54 6.24
N GLY A 73 -22.54 3.39 5.06
CA GLY A 73 -21.96 2.71 3.91
C GLY A 73 -20.72 3.42 3.38
N PHE A 74 -20.76 4.76 3.29
CA PHE A 74 -19.63 5.59 2.89
C PHE A 74 -18.45 5.44 3.86
N VAL A 75 -18.69 5.60 5.17
CA VAL A 75 -17.65 5.44 6.20
C VAL A 75 -17.06 4.02 6.18
N SER A 76 -17.92 3.00 6.12
CA SER A 76 -17.47 1.61 6.03
C SER A 76 -16.65 1.38 4.75
N GLY A 77 -17.10 1.91 3.61
CA GLY A 77 -16.37 1.87 2.34
C GLY A 77 -14.97 2.44 2.45
N MET A 78 -14.83 3.65 3.02
CA MET A 78 -13.52 4.28 3.28
C MET A 78 -12.61 3.33 4.07
N LEU A 79 -13.12 2.77 5.16
CA LEU A 79 -12.35 1.92 6.07
C LEU A 79 -12.00 0.56 5.41
N LEU A 80 -12.86 -0.01 4.58
CA LEU A 80 -12.56 -1.23 3.83
C LEU A 80 -11.46 -1.00 2.79
N PHE A 81 -11.56 0.07 2.00
CA PHE A 81 -10.60 0.35 0.92
C PHE A 81 -9.20 0.70 1.43
N THR A 82 -9.07 1.16 2.67
CA THR A 82 -7.77 1.51 3.29
C THR A 82 -7.03 0.31 3.88
N LEU A 83 -7.72 -0.80 4.18
CA LEU A 83 -7.09 -1.97 4.80
C LEU A 83 -6.03 -2.62 3.91
N TYR A 84 -6.32 -2.78 2.61
CA TYR A 84 -5.39 -3.43 1.70
C TYR A 84 -4.09 -2.63 1.53
N PRO A 85 -4.10 -1.32 1.18
CA PRO A 85 -2.88 -0.52 1.13
C PRO A 85 -2.10 -0.47 2.46
N LEU A 86 -2.78 -0.43 3.61
CA LEU A 86 -2.09 -0.49 4.90
C LEU A 86 -1.41 -1.84 5.11
N ALA A 87 -2.08 -2.94 4.80
CA ALA A 87 -1.53 -4.29 4.95
C ALA A 87 -0.36 -4.54 3.99
N THR A 88 -0.45 -4.10 2.73
CA THR A 88 0.64 -4.25 1.76
C THR A 88 1.85 -3.43 2.18
N ALA A 89 1.65 -2.20 2.63
CA ALA A 89 2.75 -1.34 3.04
C ALA A 89 3.36 -1.82 4.37
N PHE A 90 2.54 -2.33 5.29
CA PHE A 90 3.03 -3.03 6.49
C PHE A 90 3.89 -4.23 6.12
N ALA A 91 3.45 -5.10 5.19
CA ALA A 91 4.26 -6.24 4.80
C ALA A 91 5.58 -5.83 4.11
N ASN A 92 5.55 -4.79 3.26
CA ASN A 92 6.74 -4.30 2.56
C ASN A 92 7.78 -3.66 3.48
N ASP A 93 7.35 -3.02 4.58
CA ASP A 93 8.24 -2.45 5.59
C ASP A 93 9.01 -3.52 6.39
N HIS A 94 8.57 -4.78 6.37
CA HIS A 94 9.15 -5.88 7.15
C HIS A 94 9.85 -6.93 6.28
N VAL A 95 10.13 -6.61 5.03
CA VAL A 95 10.84 -7.50 4.10
C VAL A 95 12.05 -6.79 3.49
N GLU A 96 13.11 -7.56 3.28
CA GLU A 96 14.31 -7.10 2.58
C GLU A 96 13.96 -6.60 1.15
N PRO A 97 14.63 -5.55 0.65
CA PRO A 97 14.31 -4.93 -0.63
C PRO A 97 14.28 -5.92 -1.80
N GLU A 98 15.20 -6.90 -1.80
CA GLU A 98 15.36 -7.92 -2.83
C GLU A 98 14.14 -8.84 -2.92
N ARG A 99 13.39 -8.99 -1.83
CA ARG A 99 12.23 -9.88 -1.71
C ARG A 99 10.88 -9.18 -1.85
N ARG A 100 10.87 -7.85 -2.01
CA ARG A 100 9.62 -7.06 -2.15
C ARG A 100 8.78 -7.45 -3.37
N VAL A 101 9.43 -7.81 -4.48
CA VAL A 101 8.74 -8.26 -5.70
C VAL A 101 8.02 -9.59 -5.46
N GLU A 102 8.71 -10.55 -4.85
CA GLU A 102 8.15 -11.86 -4.48
C GLU A 102 6.99 -11.70 -3.48
N LEU A 103 7.16 -10.88 -2.45
CA LEU A 103 6.12 -10.57 -1.48
C LEU A 103 4.88 -9.97 -2.15
N SER A 104 5.06 -9.02 -3.07
CA SER A 104 3.97 -8.38 -3.80
C SER A 104 3.17 -9.40 -4.62
N ALA A 105 3.86 -10.38 -5.23
CA ALA A 105 3.19 -11.49 -5.91
C ALA A 105 2.37 -12.34 -4.94
N MET A 106 2.93 -12.74 -3.79
CA MET A 106 2.20 -13.50 -2.77
C MET A 106 0.98 -12.76 -2.23
N LEU A 107 1.09 -11.46 -1.97
CA LEU A 107 -0.01 -10.61 -1.51
C LEU A 107 -1.12 -10.54 -2.57
N LEU A 108 -0.77 -10.33 -3.84
CA LEU A 108 -1.74 -10.26 -4.93
C LEU A 108 -2.43 -11.61 -5.15
N THR A 109 -1.70 -12.72 -5.11
CA THR A 109 -2.27 -14.07 -5.21
C THR A 109 -3.23 -14.32 -4.05
N THR A 110 -2.82 -14.00 -2.83
CA THR A 110 -3.66 -14.17 -1.62
C THR A 110 -4.92 -13.31 -1.71
N TYR A 111 -4.79 -12.06 -2.17
CA TYR A 111 -5.92 -11.17 -2.41
C TYR A 111 -6.86 -11.75 -3.47
N GLY A 112 -6.33 -12.28 -4.57
CA GLY A 112 -7.13 -12.92 -5.62
C GLY A 112 -7.94 -14.10 -5.11
N VAL A 113 -7.31 -15.00 -4.33
CA VAL A 113 -8.01 -16.13 -3.69
C VAL A 113 -9.11 -15.63 -2.76
N GLY A 114 -8.82 -14.63 -1.92
CA GLY A 114 -9.81 -14.00 -1.05
C GLY A 114 -10.95 -13.31 -1.80
N ALA A 115 -10.66 -12.65 -2.92
CA ALA A 115 -11.64 -11.98 -3.76
C ALA A 115 -12.56 -12.95 -4.50
N CYS A 116 -12.13 -14.20 -4.73
CA CYS A 116 -12.98 -15.27 -5.24
C CYS A 116 -13.84 -15.88 -4.13
N ILE A 117 -13.24 -16.24 -2.99
CA ILE A 117 -13.93 -16.96 -1.90
C ILE A 117 -14.87 -16.02 -1.12
N GLY A 118 -14.46 -14.78 -0.88
CA GLY A 118 -15.15 -13.81 -0.04
C GLY A 118 -16.59 -13.52 -0.49
N PRO A 119 -16.84 -13.12 -1.75
CA PRO A 119 -18.18 -12.87 -2.27
C PRO A 119 -19.06 -14.12 -2.26
N LEU A 120 -18.49 -15.32 -2.45
CA LEU A 120 -19.24 -16.57 -2.37
C LEU A 120 -19.74 -16.82 -0.93
N LEU A 121 -18.84 -16.74 0.05
CA LEU A 121 -19.20 -16.88 1.47
C LEU A 121 -20.19 -15.80 1.91
N ALA A 122 -19.95 -14.55 1.51
CA ALA A 122 -20.85 -13.45 1.81
C ALA A 122 -22.23 -13.63 1.16
N GLY A 123 -22.27 -14.08 -0.10
CA GLY A 123 -23.51 -14.36 -0.81
C GLY A 123 -24.35 -15.44 -0.13
N VAL A 124 -23.73 -16.57 0.21
CA VAL A 124 -24.39 -17.67 0.94
C VAL A 124 -24.86 -17.22 2.33
N ALA A 125 -24.02 -16.51 3.08
CA ALA A 125 -24.40 -15.99 4.39
C ALA A 125 -25.59 -15.02 4.29
N MET A 126 -25.59 -14.14 3.28
CA MET A 126 -26.68 -13.21 3.05
C MET A 126 -27.98 -13.87 2.58
N GLU A 127 -27.89 -15.05 1.96
CA GLU A 127 -29.05 -15.83 1.56
C GLU A 127 -29.73 -16.50 2.75
N HIS A 128 -28.96 -17.08 3.67
CA HIS A 128 -29.52 -17.79 4.82
C HIS A 128 -29.88 -16.89 6.01
N PHE A 129 -29.10 -15.84 6.27
CA PHE A 129 -29.23 -15.02 7.48
C PHE A 129 -29.56 -13.55 7.20
N GLY A 130 -29.75 -13.17 5.92
CA GLY A 130 -30.16 -11.84 5.50
C GLY A 130 -29.02 -10.90 5.11
N PRO A 131 -29.33 -9.76 4.46
CA PRO A 131 -28.33 -8.90 3.80
C PRO A 131 -27.29 -8.34 4.77
N GLY A 132 -27.64 -8.07 6.02
CA GLY A 132 -26.74 -7.54 7.05
C GLY A 132 -25.48 -8.39 7.29
N MET A 133 -25.50 -9.67 6.91
CA MET A 133 -24.34 -10.57 7.02
C MET A 133 -23.09 -10.09 6.28
N PHE A 134 -23.23 -9.29 5.23
CA PHE A 134 -22.08 -8.69 4.57
C PHE A 134 -21.23 -7.88 5.56
N TYR A 135 -21.88 -7.02 6.35
CA TYR A 135 -21.21 -6.16 7.33
C TYR A 135 -20.83 -6.91 8.61
N VAL A 136 -21.57 -7.96 8.98
CA VAL A 136 -21.18 -8.88 10.07
C VAL A 136 -19.88 -9.60 9.72
N LEU A 137 -19.75 -10.15 8.51
CA LEU A 137 -18.52 -10.79 8.04
C LEU A 137 -17.37 -9.79 7.94
N ALA A 138 -17.61 -8.58 7.41
CA ALA A 138 -16.61 -7.52 7.39
C ALA A 138 -16.11 -7.18 8.82
N SER A 139 -17.02 -7.14 9.79
CA SER A 139 -16.68 -6.93 11.20
C SER A 139 -15.89 -8.10 11.78
N ALA A 140 -16.23 -9.34 11.43
CA ALA A 140 -15.50 -10.52 11.87
C ALA A 140 -14.07 -10.54 11.33
N TYR A 141 -13.87 -10.24 10.04
CA TYR A 141 -12.52 -10.11 9.47
C TYR A 141 -11.73 -8.96 10.10
N ALA A 142 -12.39 -7.83 10.37
CA ALA A 142 -11.75 -6.72 11.07
C ALA A 142 -11.33 -7.11 12.50
N LEU A 143 -12.15 -7.86 13.25
CA LEU A 143 -11.76 -8.39 14.55
C LEU A 143 -10.55 -9.32 14.44
N ILE A 144 -10.52 -10.21 13.46
CA ILE A 144 -9.35 -11.06 13.18
C ILE A 144 -8.10 -10.18 12.99
N LEU A 145 -8.17 -9.11 12.19
CA LEU A 145 -7.04 -8.19 12.06
C LEU A 145 -6.62 -7.54 13.38
N VAL A 146 -7.57 -7.12 14.23
CA VAL A 146 -7.27 -6.54 15.55
C VAL A 146 -6.53 -7.53 16.45
N PHE A 147 -6.89 -8.82 16.40
CA PHE A 147 -6.28 -9.87 17.22
C PHE A 147 -4.93 -10.33 16.69
N PHE A 148 -4.77 -10.49 15.37
CA PHE A 148 -3.56 -11.05 14.77
C PHE A 148 -2.48 -10.00 14.48
N VAL A 149 -2.86 -8.78 14.11
CA VAL A 149 -1.91 -7.68 13.88
C VAL A 149 -1.58 -7.07 15.24
N GLN A 150 -0.58 -7.61 15.94
CA GLN A 150 -0.12 -7.09 17.22
C GLN A 150 1.30 -6.49 17.11
N PRO A 151 1.58 -5.39 17.83
CA PRO A 151 2.94 -4.83 17.89
C PRO A 151 3.99 -5.81 18.43
N ARG A 152 3.54 -6.83 19.17
CA ARG A 152 4.39 -7.85 19.81
C ARG A 152 5.08 -8.79 18.82
N PHE A 153 4.49 -8.98 17.64
CA PHE A 153 5.04 -9.80 16.56
C PHE A 153 5.89 -8.96 15.58
N VAL A 154 5.92 -7.65 15.77
CA VAL A 154 6.73 -6.72 15.00
C VAL A 154 8.03 -6.52 15.76
N SER A 155 8.92 -7.51 15.65
CA SER A 155 10.31 -7.35 16.10
C SER A 155 10.92 -6.24 15.25
N GLY A 156 11.24 -5.10 15.87
CA GLY A 156 11.85 -3.94 15.20
C GLY A 156 13.24 -4.17 14.60
N GLU A 157 13.69 -5.42 14.48
CA GLU A 157 14.97 -5.82 13.88
C GLU A 157 15.00 -5.64 12.35
N HIS A 158 13.84 -5.57 11.69
CA HIS A 158 13.74 -5.43 10.22
C HIS A 158 13.18 -4.08 9.78
N ARG A 159 13.12 -3.09 10.69
CA ARG A 159 12.97 -1.70 10.27
C ARG A 159 14.31 -1.31 9.65
N LEU A 160 14.47 -1.62 8.37
CA LEU A 160 15.55 -1.07 7.56
C LEU A 160 15.42 0.43 7.74
N ASP A 161 16.32 1.02 8.53
CA ASP A 161 16.60 2.45 8.45
C ASP A 161 16.66 2.73 6.96
N GLU A 162 15.80 3.64 6.50
CA GLU A 162 15.86 4.17 5.15
C GLU A 162 17.35 4.36 4.88
N ALA A 163 17.92 3.55 3.98
CA ALA A 163 19.27 3.78 3.51
C ALA A 163 19.26 5.27 3.18
N PRO A 164 20.09 6.10 3.86
CA PRO A 164 19.95 7.54 3.79
C PRO A 164 19.86 7.83 2.32
N LEU A 165 18.72 8.39 1.89
CA LEU A 165 18.54 8.82 0.52
C LEU A 165 19.68 9.82 0.36
N HIS A 166 20.80 9.33 -0.17
CA HIS A 166 21.81 10.17 -0.74
C HIS A 166 21.16 10.64 -2.03
N HIS A 167 20.18 11.53 -1.83
CA HIS A 167 19.58 12.37 -2.82
C HIS A 167 20.69 13.34 -3.20
N VAL A 168 21.67 12.83 -3.93
CA VAL A 168 22.55 13.65 -4.73
C VAL A 168 21.61 14.25 -5.76
N ALA A 169 21.10 15.44 -5.47
CA ALA A 169 20.65 16.30 -6.53
C ALA A 169 21.88 16.49 -7.43
N MET A 170 21.94 15.76 -8.54
CA MET A 170 22.83 16.15 -9.62
C MET A 170 22.28 17.48 -10.12
N PRO A 171 23.04 18.58 -10.06
CA PRO A 171 22.69 19.74 -10.83
C PRO A 171 22.70 19.31 -12.30
N ASP A 172 21.62 19.56 -13.04
CA ASP A 172 21.50 19.25 -14.48
C ASP A 172 22.57 19.96 -15.36
N THR A 173 23.50 20.69 -14.74
CA THR A 173 24.49 21.55 -15.39
C THR A 173 25.94 21.10 -15.18
N VAL A 174 26.23 20.02 -14.46
CA VAL A 174 27.61 19.56 -14.30
C VAL A 174 28.00 18.70 -15.51
N SER A 175 28.47 19.38 -16.56
CA SER A 175 29.13 18.73 -17.71
C SER A 175 30.21 17.76 -17.20
N PRO A 176 30.37 16.57 -17.80
CA PRO A 176 31.35 15.56 -17.35
C PRO A 176 32.79 16.08 -17.26
N MET A 177 33.10 17.16 -17.98
CA MET A 177 34.39 17.86 -17.92
C MET A 177 34.60 18.65 -16.61
N ALA A 178 33.53 19.13 -15.97
CA ALA A 178 33.60 19.83 -14.69
C ALA A 178 33.83 18.86 -13.52
N ALA A 179 33.34 17.62 -13.62
CA ALA A 179 33.61 16.56 -12.65
C ALA A 179 35.09 16.12 -12.68
N ALA A 180 35.74 16.14 -13.84
CA ALA A 180 37.17 15.79 -13.98
C ALA A 180 38.14 16.87 -13.44
N LEU A 181 37.64 18.06 -13.10
CA LEU A 181 38.41 19.17 -12.53
C LEU A 181 38.22 19.32 -11.01
N ASP A 182 37.47 18.41 -10.37
CA ASP A 182 37.31 18.41 -8.91
C ASP A 182 38.66 18.05 -8.25
N PRO A 183 39.29 18.98 -7.49
CA PRO A 183 40.59 18.77 -6.86
C PRO A 183 40.60 17.71 -5.75
N ARG A 184 39.46 17.02 -5.52
CA ARG A 184 39.32 15.89 -4.58
C ARG A 184 39.43 14.53 -5.26
N ILE A 185 39.54 14.48 -6.59
CA ILE A 185 39.62 13.24 -7.35
C ILE A 185 41.07 13.08 -7.85
N ASP A 186 41.86 12.30 -7.13
CA ASP A 186 43.27 12.08 -7.50
C ASP A 186 43.43 11.11 -8.69
N GLU A 187 42.40 10.33 -9.02
CA GLU A 187 42.41 9.38 -10.14
C GLU A 187 41.14 9.46 -10.98
N VAL A 188 41.30 9.82 -12.26
CA VAL A 188 40.21 9.82 -13.24
C VAL A 188 39.80 8.37 -13.54
N PRO A 189 38.53 7.98 -13.37
CA PRO A 189 38.07 6.62 -13.68
C PRO A 189 38.41 6.24 -15.14
N GLN A 190 39.01 5.07 -15.34
CA GLN A 190 39.52 4.62 -16.66
C GLN A 190 38.48 4.64 -17.80
N GLY A 191 37.18 4.58 -17.48
CA GLY A 191 36.10 4.72 -18.47
C GLY A 191 35.92 6.12 -19.08
N LEU A 192 36.64 7.14 -18.58
CA LEU A 192 36.69 8.51 -19.11
C LEU A 192 37.99 8.81 -19.88
N VAL A 193 38.92 7.86 -19.93
CA VAL A 193 40.16 8.00 -20.70
C VAL A 193 39.85 7.68 -22.16
N VAL A 194 39.71 8.73 -22.98
CA VAL A 194 39.63 8.57 -24.44
C VAL A 194 40.99 8.12 -24.94
N GLU A 195 41.10 6.85 -25.35
CA GLU A 195 42.33 6.26 -25.87
C GLU A 195 42.73 6.92 -27.19
N ALA A 196 43.87 7.63 -27.21
CA ALA A 196 44.43 8.21 -28.42
C ALA A 196 45.19 7.13 -29.22
N PRO A 197 45.13 7.13 -30.57
CA PRO A 197 45.73 6.07 -31.37
C PRO A 197 47.27 6.06 -31.26
N ALA A 198 47.82 4.85 -31.11
CA ALA A 198 49.23 4.59 -30.80
C ALA A 198 50.24 5.17 -31.82
N SER A 199 51.25 5.90 -31.32
CA SER A 199 52.42 6.32 -32.10
C SER A 199 53.61 5.37 -31.89
N ILE A 200 54.34 5.13 -32.97
CA ILE A 200 55.46 4.19 -33.12
C ILE A 200 56.68 4.66 -32.29
N GLY A 201 57.33 3.70 -31.60
CA GLY A 201 58.30 3.92 -30.51
C GLY A 201 59.73 4.37 -30.87
N PRO A 202 60.59 4.55 -29.84
CA PRO A 202 61.79 5.38 -29.91
C PRO A 202 63.14 4.62 -29.77
N GLY A 203 64.22 5.33 -30.08
CA GLY A 203 65.53 5.24 -29.41
C GLY A 203 66.62 4.51 -30.20
N SER A 204 67.89 4.88 -30.15
CA SER A 204 68.61 6.02 -29.56
C SER A 204 70.08 5.83 -29.95
N ASP A 205 70.72 6.89 -30.41
CA ASP A 205 72.16 7.02 -30.65
C ASP A 205 72.93 7.05 -29.30
N LYS A 206 74.15 6.49 -29.26
CA LYS A 206 75.12 6.66 -28.15
C LYS A 206 76.52 6.90 -28.73
N PRO A 207 77.25 7.96 -28.32
CA PRO A 207 78.68 8.04 -28.54
C PRO A 207 79.51 7.71 -27.28
N SER A 208 80.67 7.07 -27.57
CA SER A 208 81.91 6.78 -26.83
C SER A 208 81.99 6.97 -25.31
#